data_AF-A0A4S4FN49-F1
#
_entry.id   AF-A0A4S4FN49-F1
#
_cell.length_a   1.000
_cell.length_b   1.000
_cell.length_c   1.000
_cell.angle_alpha   90.00
_cell.angle_beta   90.00
_cell.angle_gamma   90.00
#
_symmetry.space_group_name_H-M   'P 1'
#
loop_
_entity.id
_entity.type
_entity.pdbx_description
1 polymer ?
#
loop_
_entity_poly.entity_id
_entity_poly.type
_entity_poly.pdbx_seq_one_letter_code
_entity_poly.pdbx_strand_id
1 'polypeptide(L)'
;MPNGLITDDSLRIHPDGYAISLTIPWYRSLWLSSVVKLTLTVDGEEVAQDDIAFELEGTRYRLDDLAAQSEVLWYLQQHPLLIVRRDPAIALGETHDVAIVGELRLPYMQIMPGQDGGPGMYVPNHVRQTLSLTATDTAAAPPALVSDVDAPPPAAEEDPFKLGLTLYSASAEFRAGYFDFDGLLDRVAELGIGPGIEIVASQVLPTYPLVSDEFVTTWRAAFDRHGFDESSFGANLDMGRRRDRDMTPDEEFEFSRVLFEGAKKLGFPLVRIQSAKPDLLKRLLPIAEQLELTLAYEIHAPMGPNAPEIMKVREVYETLDSPLLGFVADFSSTMHAMSPTLLRAVRRAGLDDEAIERLQAIWSTDASMRERQEEFIGYLRGRDFDPGRLGSFAHLAFNMHGHVDPHEWADIMPQIKHVHAKFYDIDDSGQEPAIDYPELVKVFVEGGYRGYWSSEWEGHAFAELGEVDPLVLVRRQHDLIRSSMHALRA
;
A
#
# COMPACT_ATOMS: atom_id res chain seq x y z
N MET A 1 -1.06 -9.54 -13.43
CA MET A 1 -0.89 -9.19 -12.01
C MET A 1 -0.37 -7.77 -12.03
N PRO A 2 -1.07 -6.83 -11.38
CA PRO A 2 -0.84 -5.39 -11.52
C PRO A 2 0.55 -4.91 -11.05
N ASN A 3 1.33 -5.78 -10.41
CA ASN A 3 2.63 -5.47 -9.84
C ASN A 3 3.70 -6.42 -10.39
N GLY A 4 4.14 -6.16 -11.61
CA GLY A 4 5.25 -6.86 -12.26
C GLY A 4 6.63 -6.42 -11.76
N LEU A 5 7.65 -7.19 -12.13
CA LEU A 5 9.07 -6.80 -12.13
C LEU A 5 9.48 -6.08 -13.41
N ILE A 6 8.77 -6.31 -14.52
CA ILE A 6 9.04 -5.73 -15.84
C ILE A 6 7.77 -5.15 -16.47
N THR A 7 7.98 -4.15 -17.32
CA THR A 7 7.01 -3.42 -18.14
C THR A 7 7.40 -3.48 -19.63
N ASP A 8 6.54 -2.96 -20.51
CA ASP A 8 6.73 -3.04 -21.97
C ASP A 8 8.00 -2.33 -22.48
N ASP A 9 8.54 -1.40 -21.69
CA ASP A 9 9.77 -0.65 -21.99
C ASP A 9 10.99 -1.14 -21.20
N SER A 10 10.90 -2.29 -20.51
CA SER A 10 11.97 -2.79 -19.66
C SER A 10 13.24 -3.22 -20.41
N LEU A 11 13.15 -3.64 -21.68
CA LEU A 11 14.33 -4.08 -22.44
C LEU A 11 15.12 -2.86 -22.94
N ARG A 12 16.33 -2.69 -22.42
CA ARG A 12 17.24 -1.58 -22.71
C ARG A 12 18.45 -2.04 -23.52
N ILE A 13 18.87 -1.23 -24.49
CA ILE A 13 20.20 -1.37 -25.08
C ILE A 13 21.27 -1.10 -24.02
N HIS A 14 22.36 -1.87 -24.01
CA HIS A 14 23.45 -1.67 -23.06
C HIS A 14 24.80 -2.12 -23.66
N PRO A 15 25.92 -1.41 -23.42
CA PRO A 15 27.22 -1.75 -24.01
C PRO A 15 27.74 -3.15 -23.70
N ASP A 16 27.40 -3.70 -22.54
CA ASP A 16 27.81 -5.05 -22.12
C ASP A 16 26.95 -6.18 -22.75
N GLY A 17 25.88 -5.84 -23.47
CA GLY A 17 24.94 -6.78 -24.06
C GLY A 17 23.54 -6.19 -24.15
N TYR A 18 22.80 -6.25 -23.05
CA TYR A 18 21.52 -5.57 -22.86
C TYR A 18 21.22 -5.40 -21.37
N ALA A 19 20.19 -4.64 -21.03
CA ALA A 19 19.72 -4.53 -19.65
C ALA A 19 18.21 -4.69 -19.56
N ILE A 20 17.73 -5.25 -18.45
CA ILE A 20 16.31 -5.29 -18.11
C ILE A 20 16.08 -4.30 -16.97
N SER A 21 15.35 -3.22 -17.24
CA SER A 21 14.94 -2.25 -16.23
C SER A 21 13.82 -2.85 -15.38
N LEU A 22 14.05 -2.90 -14.07
CA LEU A 22 13.14 -3.50 -13.12
C LEU A 22 12.24 -2.46 -12.46
N THR A 23 11.07 -2.89 -12.00
CA THR A 23 10.23 -2.16 -11.03
C THR A 23 10.03 -3.03 -9.79
N ILE A 24 9.78 -2.41 -8.64
CA ILE A 24 9.42 -3.17 -7.44
C ILE A 24 8.03 -3.79 -7.65
N PRO A 25 7.80 -5.10 -7.45
CA PRO A 25 6.48 -5.69 -7.60
C PRO A 25 5.61 -5.52 -6.35
N TRP A 26 5.68 -4.34 -5.72
CA TRP A 26 5.02 -4.01 -4.46
C TRP A 26 4.72 -2.50 -4.37
N TYR A 27 4.01 -2.06 -3.33
CA TYR A 27 3.56 -0.66 -3.20
C TYR A 27 4.50 0.25 -2.39
N ARG A 28 5.58 -0.31 -1.83
CA ARG A 28 6.54 0.40 -0.99
C ARG A 28 7.97 -0.02 -1.32
N SER A 29 8.92 0.83 -0.96
CA SER A 29 10.35 0.58 -1.07
C SER A 29 10.75 -0.69 -0.31
N LEU A 30 11.78 -1.37 -0.79
CA LEU A 30 12.31 -2.59 -0.19
C LEU A 30 13.82 -2.49 -0.04
N TRP A 31 14.37 -3.12 1.00
CA TRP A 31 15.82 -3.30 1.11
C TRP A 31 16.30 -4.30 0.06
N LEU A 32 17.51 -4.15 -0.48
CA LEU A 32 18.06 -5.13 -1.43
C LEU A 32 18.15 -6.54 -0.85
N SER A 33 18.35 -6.66 0.46
CA SER A 33 18.23 -7.92 1.21
C SER A 33 16.85 -8.58 1.09
N SER A 34 15.83 -7.90 0.60
CA SER A 34 14.50 -8.45 0.36
C SER A 34 14.45 -9.32 -0.90
N VAL A 35 15.35 -9.12 -1.85
CA VAL A 35 15.46 -9.96 -3.05
C VAL A 35 16.01 -11.33 -2.64
N VAL A 36 15.20 -12.38 -2.82
CA VAL A 36 15.57 -13.77 -2.52
C VAL A 36 16.21 -14.41 -3.74
N LYS A 37 15.58 -14.25 -4.90
CA LYS A 37 16.01 -14.86 -6.16
C LYS A 37 15.53 -14.04 -7.35
N LEU A 38 16.37 -13.96 -8.37
CA LEU A 38 16.02 -13.49 -9.71
C LEU A 38 16.54 -14.50 -10.73
N THR A 39 15.69 -14.89 -11.68
CA THR A 39 16.04 -15.73 -12.83
C THR A 39 15.50 -15.07 -14.09
N LEU A 40 16.31 -15.07 -15.14
CA LEU A 40 16.00 -14.46 -16.43
C LEU A 40 16.13 -15.51 -17.52
N THR A 41 15.15 -15.54 -18.43
CA THR A 41 15.17 -16.34 -19.64
C THR A 41 14.88 -15.41 -20.81
N VAL A 42 15.66 -15.50 -21.88
CA VAL A 42 15.46 -14.71 -23.10
C VAL A 42 15.38 -15.66 -24.29
N ASP A 43 14.34 -15.53 -25.11
CA ASP A 43 14.06 -16.37 -26.28
C ASP A 43 14.07 -17.88 -25.96
N GLY A 44 13.64 -18.24 -24.74
CA GLY A 44 13.59 -19.61 -24.26
C GLY A 44 14.89 -20.15 -23.63
N GLU A 45 15.97 -19.37 -23.62
CA GLU A 45 17.25 -19.75 -23.00
C GLU A 45 17.45 -19.05 -21.65
N GLU A 46 17.72 -19.83 -20.59
CA GLU A 46 18.01 -19.27 -19.26
C GLU A 46 19.39 -18.62 -19.26
N VAL A 47 19.45 -17.37 -18.79
CA VAL A 47 20.69 -16.59 -18.68
C VAL A 47 21.44 -17.05 -17.43
N ALA A 48 22.72 -17.40 -17.58
CA ALA A 48 23.56 -17.80 -16.46
C ALA A 48 23.70 -16.65 -15.45
N GLN A 49 23.59 -16.96 -14.16
CA GLN A 49 23.67 -15.93 -13.10
C GLN A 49 25.00 -15.15 -13.11
N ASP A 50 26.11 -15.77 -13.51
CA ASP A 50 27.43 -15.10 -13.63
C ASP A 50 27.51 -14.10 -14.80
N ASP A 51 26.53 -14.12 -15.70
CA ASP A 51 26.37 -13.14 -16.78
C ASP A 51 25.36 -12.04 -16.43
N ILE A 52 24.76 -12.07 -15.24
CA ILE A 52 23.80 -11.06 -14.76
C ILE A 52 24.45 -10.22 -13.65
N ALA A 53 24.36 -8.90 -13.77
CA ALA A 53 24.64 -7.95 -12.70
C ALA A 53 23.41 -7.11 -12.39
N PHE A 54 23.12 -6.92 -11.10
CA PHE A 54 22.10 -5.97 -10.64
C PHE A 54 22.76 -4.61 -10.41
N GLU A 55 22.30 -3.55 -11.08
CA GLU A 55 22.83 -2.20 -10.93
C GLU A 55 21.76 -1.26 -10.35
N LEU A 56 22.10 -0.61 -9.23
CA LEU A 56 21.28 0.41 -8.60
C LEU A 56 22.15 1.64 -8.32
N GLU A 57 21.72 2.81 -8.79
CA GLU A 57 22.45 4.08 -8.65
C GLU A 57 23.93 3.99 -9.09
N GLY A 58 24.20 3.22 -10.16
CA GLY A 58 25.56 3.01 -10.68
C GLY A 58 26.42 2.03 -9.88
N THR A 59 25.92 1.48 -8.77
CA THR A 59 26.59 0.41 -8.02
C THR A 59 26.13 -0.94 -8.55
N ARG A 60 27.10 -1.78 -8.97
CA ARG A 60 26.84 -3.14 -9.47
C ARG A 60 27.01 -4.18 -8.37
N TYR A 61 26.07 -5.10 -8.31
CA TYR A 61 26.03 -6.22 -7.36
C TYR A 61 25.93 -7.54 -8.14
N ARG A 62 26.56 -8.60 -7.61
CA ARG A 62 26.17 -9.97 -7.99
C ARG A 62 24.82 -10.28 -7.33
N LEU A 63 24.01 -11.13 -7.98
CA LEU A 63 22.71 -11.51 -7.43
C LEU A 63 22.83 -12.15 -6.03
N ASP A 64 23.86 -12.97 -5.80
CA ASP A 64 24.10 -13.63 -4.51
C ASP A 64 24.51 -12.66 -3.39
N ASP A 65 25.00 -11.47 -3.74
CA ASP A 65 25.43 -10.46 -2.76
C ASP A 65 24.24 -9.63 -2.24
N LEU A 66 23.09 -9.65 -2.93
CA LEU A 66 21.91 -8.84 -2.58
C LEU A 66 21.38 -9.20 -1.19
N ALA A 67 21.41 -10.47 -0.80
CA ALA A 67 20.94 -10.93 0.50
C ALA A 67 21.65 -10.26 1.69
N ALA A 68 22.91 -9.82 1.50
CA ALA A 68 23.69 -9.14 2.52
C ALA A 68 23.44 -7.61 2.58
N GLN A 69 22.74 -7.04 1.61
CA GLN A 69 22.53 -5.59 1.49
C GLN A 69 21.31 -5.13 2.30
N SER A 70 21.37 -5.22 3.64
CA SER A 70 20.26 -4.82 4.53
C SER A 70 20.17 -3.31 4.78
N GLU A 71 21.15 -2.53 4.32
CA GLU A 71 21.21 -1.07 4.48
C GLU A 71 21.06 -0.31 3.15
N VAL A 72 20.91 -1.03 2.03
CA VAL A 72 20.70 -0.43 0.71
C VAL A 72 19.22 -0.51 0.37
N LEU A 73 18.59 0.64 0.20
CA LEU A 73 17.18 0.75 -0.14
C LEU A 73 17.04 0.73 -1.67
N TRP A 74 16.19 -0.15 -2.18
CA TRP A 74 15.57 0.02 -3.49
C TRP A 74 14.34 0.91 -3.27
N TYR A 75 14.50 2.20 -3.54
CA TYR A 75 13.41 3.17 -3.43
C TYR A 75 12.35 2.89 -4.49
N LEU A 76 11.08 3.10 -4.15
CA LEU A 76 9.93 2.70 -4.98
C LEU A 76 9.96 3.26 -6.42
N GLN A 77 10.43 4.50 -6.61
CA GLN A 77 10.53 5.11 -7.94
C GLN A 77 11.84 4.81 -8.67
N GLN A 78 12.71 3.97 -8.09
CA GLN A 78 13.96 3.58 -8.76
C GLN A 78 13.74 2.33 -9.61
N HIS A 79 14.34 2.36 -10.80
CA HIS A 79 14.27 1.28 -11.77
C HIS A 79 15.64 0.65 -12.04
N PRO A 80 16.18 -0.15 -11.10
CA PRO A 80 17.49 -0.79 -11.25
C PRO A 80 17.55 -1.68 -12.48
N LEU A 81 18.77 -1.89 -12.98
CA LEU A 81 19.02 -2.64 -14.20
C LEU A 81 19.54 -4.05 -13.87
N LEU A 82 18.95 -5.08 -14.48
CA LEU A 82 19.63 -6.37 -14.66
C LEU A 82 20.43 -6.31 -15.95
N ILE A 83 21.72 -6.03 -15.84
CA ILE A 83 22.64 -5.99 -16.96
C ILE A 83 23.04 -7.42 -17.31
N VAL A 84 22.85 -7.80 -18.57
CA VAL A 84 23.19 -9.12 -19.08
C VAL A 84 24.34 -9.03 -20.06
N ARG A 85 25.38 -9.81 -19.79
CA ARG A 85 26.52 -9.94 -20.71
C ARG A 85 26.10 -10.74 -21.94
N ARG A 86 26.27 -10.16 -23.13
CA ARG A 86 25.99 -10.82 -24.41
C ARG A 86 26.81 -10.21 -25.54
N ASP A 87 27.34 -11.04 -26.42
CA ASP A 87 28.03 -10.63 -27.65
C ASP A 87 27.47 -11.42 -28.85
N PRO A 88 26.88 -10.76 -29.89
CA PRO A 88 26.68 -9.32 -29.99
C PRO A 88 25.62 -8.79 -29.01
N ALA A 89 25.74 -7.51 -28.65
CA ALA A 89 24.73 -6.77 -27.92
C ALA A 89 23.41 -6.69 -28.71
N ILE A 90 22.28 -6.55 -28.00
CA ILE A 90 20.96 -6.37 -28.61
C ILE A 90 20.90 -4.98 -29.25
N ALA A 91 20.40 -4.90 -30.48
CA ALA A 91 20.25 -3.62 -31.18
C ALA A 91 18.93 -2.92 -30.83
N LEU A 92 18.92 -1.59 -30.95
CA LEU A 92 17.71 -0.80 -30.77
C LEU A 92 16.60 -1.25 -31.73
N GLY A 93 15.40 -1.47 -31.21
CA GLY A 93 14.24 -1.93 -31.98
C GLY A 93 14.14 -3.45 -32.18
N GLU A 94 15.10 -4.24 -31.71
CA GLU A 94 14.98 -5.71 -31.69
C GLU A 94 13.93 -6.16 -30.65
N THR A 95 13.15 -7.18 -30.98
CA THR A 95 12.12 -7.74 -30.10
C THR A 95 12.54 -9.11 -29.61
N HIS A 96 12.40 -9.35 -28.29
CA HIS A 96 12.77 -10.60 -27.63
C HIS A 96 11.69 -11.04 -26.65
N ASP A 97 11.53 -12.35 -26.51
CA ASP A 97 10.65 -12.92 -25.49
C ASP A 97 11.42 -13.00 -24.17
N VAL A 98 11.06 -12.15 -23.22
CA VAL A 98 11.72 -12.02 -21.91
C VAL A 98 10.83 -12.63 -20.85
N ALA A 99 11.32 -13.68 -20.18
CA ALA A 99 10.69 -14.24 -18.99
C ALA A 99 11.54 -13.98 -17.76
N ILE A 100 10.92 -13.41 -16.72
CA ILE A 100 11.55 -13.16 -15.43
C ILE A 100 10.79 -13.89 -14.33
N VAL A 101 11.54 -14.52 -13.43
CA VAL A 101 11.02 -15.07 -12.18
C VAL A 101 11.75 -14.38 -11.03
N GLY A 102 10.99 -13.72 -10.18
CA GLY A 102 11.52 -13.10 -8.97
C GLY A 102 10.82 -13.59 -7.72
N GLU A 103 11.61 -13.78 -6.68
CA GLU A 103 11.15 -14.08 -5.33
C GLU A 103 11.69 -12.98 -4.42
N LEU A 104 10.79 -12.27 -3.75
CA LEU A 104 11.10 -11.27 -2.76
C LEU A 104 10.48 -11.68 -1.42
N ARG A 105 11.01 -11.16 -0.31
CA ARG A 105 10.35 -11.20 1.00
C ARG A 105 9.87 -9.81 1.39
N LEU A 106 8.74 -9.73 2.09
CA LEU A 106 8.19 -8.47 2.58
C LEU A 106 8.59 -8.29 4.05
N PRO A 107 9.61 -7.46 4.37
CA PRO A 107 10.26 -7.49 5.69
C PRO A 107 9.41 -6.95 6.85
N TYR A 108 8.22 -6.40 6.55
CA TYR A 108 7.26 -5.92 7.54
C TYR A 108 6.09 -6.87 7.79
N MET A 109 5.83 -7.80 6.87
CA MET A 109 4.73 -8.76 6.99
C MET A 109 5.24 -10.04 7.62
N GLN A 110 5.50 -9.97 8.93
CA GLN A 110 5.96 -11.12 9.71
C GLN A 110 4.80 -12.11 9.94
N ILE A 111 4.97 -13.34 9.44
CA ILE A 111 4.05 -14.46 9.66
C ILE A 111 4.32 -15.07 11.04
N MET A 112 5.60 -15.25 11.38
CA MET A 112 6.03 -15.84 12.64
C MET A 112 7.34 -15.18 13.09
N PRO A 113 7.46 -14.79 14.37
CA PRO A 113 8.73 -14.30 14.92
C PRO A 113 9.84 -15.34 14.85
N GLY A 114 11.08 -14.86 14.73
CA GLY A 114 12.26 -15.72 14.80
C GLY A 114 12.41 -16.40 16.17
N GLN A 115 12.93 -17.62 16.17
CA GLN A 115 13.27 -18.36 17.40
C GLN A 115 14.72 -18.06 17.80
N ASP A 116 14.97 -17.91 19.10
CA ASP A 116 16.31 -17.72 19.69
C ASP A 116 17.12 -16.58 19.05
N GLY A 117 16.45 -15.50 18.63
CA GLY A 117 17.07 -14.35 17.97
C GLY A 117 17.44 -14.56 16.51
N GLY A 118 17.00 -15.67 15.90
CA GLY A 118 17.10 -15.93 14.46
C GLY A 118 16.07 -15.15 13.64
N PRO A 119 15.99 -15.38 12.32
CA PRO A 119 15.07 -14.68 11.44
C PRO A 119 13.65 -15.24 11.59
N GLY A 120 12.66 -14.36 11.55
CA GLY A 120 11.26 -14.72 11.42
C GLY A 120 10.91 -15.23 10.03
N MET A 121 9.68 -15.71 9.91
CA MET A 121 9.07 -16.04 8.63
C MET A 121 8.30 -14.83 8.13
N TYR A 122 8.52 -14.45 6.88
CA TYR A 122 7.93 -13.27 6.25
C TYR A 122 7.15 -13.67 5.01
N VAL A 123 6.12 -12.90 4.68
CA VAL A 123 5.33 -13.13 3.47
C VAL A 123 6.24 -13.04 2.24
N PRO A 124 6.29 -14.09 1.41
CA PRO A 124 7.01 -14.02 0.15
C PRO A 124 6.15 -13.34 -0.91
N ASN A 125 6.80 -12.61 -1.81
CA ASN A 125 6.19 -12.05 -3.01
C ASN A 125 6.84 -12.74 -4.22
N HIS A 126 6.06 -13.58 -4.91
CA HIS A 126 6.51 -14.32 -6.08
C HIS A 126 5.95 -13.66 -7.34
N VAL A 127 6.83 -13.37 -8.28
CA VAL A 127 6.48 -12.80 -9.57
C VAL A 127 7.02 -13.70 -10.65
N ARG A 128 6.14 -14.04 -11.60
CA ARG A 128 6.51 -14.68 -12.85
C ARG A 128 5.86 -13.91 -13.97
N GLN A 129 6.68 -13.35 -14.86
CA GLN A 129 6.21 -12.62 -16.02
C GLN A 129 6.92 -13.12 -17.27
N THR A 130 6.21 -13.08 -18.39
CA THR A 130 6.75 -13.29 -19.72
C THR A 130 6.14 -12.23 -20.62
N LEU A 131 6.98 -11.38 -21.20
CA LEU A 131 6.58 -10.30 -22.10
C LEU A 131 7.44 -10.38 -23.37
N SER A 132 6.84 -10.05 -24.52
CA SER A 132 7.61 -9.83 -25.75
C SER A 132 7.98 -8.35 -25.78
N LEU A 133 9.27 -8.05 -25.54
CA LEU A 133 9.76 -6.69 -25.31
C LEU A 133 10.59 -6.21 -26.49
N THR A 134 10.42 -4.95 -26.86
CA THR A 134 11.25 -4.30 -27.89
C THR A 134 12.31 -3.43 -27.24
N ALA A 135 13.56 -3.61 -27.65
CA ALA A 135 14.70 -2.90 -27.10
C ALA A 135 14.60 -1.39 -27.37
N THR A 136 14.70 -0.60 -26.32
CA THR A 136 14.57 0.87 -26.33
C THR A 136 15.71 1.53 -25.55
N ASP A 137 15.97 2.82 -25.78
CA ASP A 137 16.89 3.67 -25.03
C ASP A 137 16.17 4.71 -24.15
N THR A 138 14.84 4.77 -24.21
CA THR A 138 14.02 5.76 -23.47
C THR A 138 12.90 5.10 -22.68
N ALA A 139 12.66 5.59 -21.45
CA ALA A 139 11.50 5.17 -20.67
C ALA A 139 10.18 5.50 -21.39
N ALA A 140 9.15 4.69 -21.14
CA ALA A 140 7.82 4.98 -21.60
C ALA A 140 7.33 6.31 -21.01
N ALA A 141 6.67 7.12 -21.82
CA ALA A 141 6.00 8.31 -21.33
C ALA A 141 4.80 7.92 -20.46
N PRO A 142 4.48 8.71 -19.43
CA PRO A 142 3.25 8.50 -18.67
C PRO A 142 2.02 8.64 -19.59
N PRO A 143 0.92 7.92 -19.31
CA PRO A 143 -0.30 8.05 -20.09
C PRO A 143 -0.90 9.44 -19.93
N ALA A 144 -1.76 9.82 -20.88
CA ALA A 144 -2.56 11.03 -20.75
C ALA A 144 -3.55 10.86 -19.59
N LEU A 145 -3.57 11.83 -18.67
CA LEU A 145 -4.45 11.82 -17.51
C LEU A 145 -5.84 12.37 -17.84
N VAL A 146 -6.84 11.93 -17.08
CA VAL A 146 -8.22 12.41 -17.22
C VAL A 146 -8.32 13.83 -16.67
N SER A 147 -8.44 14.84 -17.52
CA SER A 147 -8.48 16.26 -17.11
C SER A 147 -9.87 16.86 -17.09
N ASP A 148 -10.87 16.20 -17.68
CA ASP A 148 -12.26 16.68 -17.74
C ASP A 148 -13.03 16.18 -16.50
N VAL A 149 -12.72 16.77 -15.35
CA VAL A 149 -13.38 16.49 -14.06
C VAL A 149 -14.03 17.77 -13.55
N ASP A 150 -15.29 17.68 -13.14
CA ASP A 150 -16.01 18.83 -12.58
C ASP A 150 -15.29 19.40 -11.35
N ALA A 151 -15.32 20.72 -11.22
CA ALA A 151 -14.75 21.42 -10.08
C ALA A 151 -15.37 20.90 -8.77
N PRO A 152 -14.57 20.79 -7.69
CA PRO A 152 -15.10 20.33 -6.41
C PRO A 152 -16.21 21.22 -5.87
N PRO A 153 -17.25 20.64 -5.26
CA PRO A 153 -18.13 21.43 -4.41
C PRO A 153 -17.26 22.08 -3.33
N PRO A 154 -17.47 23.38 -3.04
CA PRO A 154 -16.64 24.08 -2.08
C PRO A 154 -16.75 23.39 -0.72
N ALA A 155 -15.60 23.21 -0.05
CA ALA A 155 -15.61 22.82 1.36
C ALA A 155 -16.41 23.87 2.14
N ALA A 156 -17.36 23.43 2.95
CA ALA A 156 -18.13 24.34 3.79
C ALA A 156 -17.43 24.44 5.15
N GLU A 157 -17.29 25.66 5.71
CA GLU A 157 -16.73 25.85 7.06
C GLU A 157 -17.45 25.04 8.15
N GLU A 158 -18.66 24.59 7.84
CA GLU A 158 -19.55 23.81 8.68
C GLU A 158 -19.36 22.29 8.58
N ASP A 159 -18.57 21.77 7.62
CA ASP A 159 -18.29 20.33 7.47
C ASP A 159 -17.82 19.71 8.80
N PRO A 160 -18.47 18.62 9.27
CA PRO A 160 -18.25 18.07 10.61
C PRO A 160 -16.83 17.54 10.78
N PHE A 161 -16.15 17.15 9.71
CA PHE A 161 -14.77 16.69 9.73
C PHE A 161 -14.09 17.08 8.42
N LYS A 162 -12.76 17.01 8.39
CA LYS A 162 -11.97 17.34 7.20
C LYS A 162 -11.79 16.12 6.30
N LEU A 163 -11.61 16.37 5.01
CA LEU A 163 -11.26 15.34 4.04
C LEU A 163 -9.77 15.37 3.73
N GLY A 164 -9.24 14.21 3.37
CA GLY A 164 -7.86 14.03 2.94
C GLY A 164 -7.71 12.87 1.97
N LEU A 165 -6.48 12.59 1.57
CA LEU A 165 -6.11 11.33 0.93
C LEU A 165 -4.82 10.79 1.53
N THR A 166 -4.66 9.47 1.49
CA THR A 166 -3.34 8.86 1.58
C THR A 166 -2.77 8.65 0.19
N LEU A 167 -1.53 9.09 -0.05
CA LEU A 167 -0.83 8.93 -1.33
C LEU A 167 -0.68 7.45 -1.74
N TYR A 168 -0.91 6.53 -0.81
CA TYR A 168 -1.06 5.11 -1.08
C TYR A 168 -2.13 4.80 -2.14
N SER A 169 -3.15 5.65 -2.29
CA SER A 169 -4.17 5.51 -3.33
C SER A 169 -3.59 5.54 -4.76
N ALA A 170 -2.44 6.18 -4.98
CA ALA A 170 -1.76 6.26 -6.28
C ALA A 170 -0.46 5.45 -6.32
N SER A 171 -0.35 4.40 -5.49
CA SER A 171 0.88 3.60 -5.34
C SER A 171 1.41 3.04 -6.67
N ALA A 172 0.50 2.54 -7.50
CA ALA A 172 0.88 1.86 -8.75
C ALA A 172 1.42 2.88 -9.77
N GLU A 173 0.76 4.04 -9.87
CA GLU A 173 1.09 5.15 -10.75
C GLU A 173 2.39 5.82 -10.32
N PHE A 174 2.56 6.09 -9.02
CA PHE A 174 3.77 6.69 -8.48
C PHE A 174 4.98 5.78 -8.71
N ARG A 175 4.82 4.48 -8.45
CA ARG A 175 5.85 3.48 -8.75
C ARG A 175 6.17 3.37 -10.24
N ALA A 176 5.16 3.45 -11.10
CA ALA A 176 5.34 3.38 -12.55
C ALA A 176 5.97 4.66 -13.15
N GLY A 177 6.26 5.67 -12.32
CA GLY A 177 6.81 6.94 -12.77
C GLY A 177 5.79 7.81 -13.51
N TYR A 178 4.49 7.57 -13.32
CA TYR A 178 3.46 8.44 -13.90
C TYR A 178 3.50 9.85 -13.31
N PHE A 179 3.94 9.90 -12.06
CA PHE A 179 4.19 11.12 -11.31
C PHE A 179 5.53 10.99 -10.60
N ASP A 180 6.32 12.05 -10.60
CA ASP A 180 7.25 12.27 -9.49
C ASP A 180 6.48 12.80 -8.28
N PHE A 181 7.17 13.02 -7.16
CA PHE A 181 6.51 13.43 -5.91
C PHE A 181 5.78 14.78 -6.03
N ASP A 182 6.41 15.77 -6.65
CA ASP A 182 5.79 17.09 -6.89
C ASP A 182 4.59 16.99 -7.84
N GLY A 183 4.73 16.27 -8.95
CA GLY A 183 3.67 16.08 -9.93
C GLY A 183 2.46 15.34 -9.36
N LEU A 184 2.67 14.42 -8.42
CA LEU A 184 1.57 13.75 -7.71
C LEU A 184 0.78 14.74 -6.85
N LEU A 185 1.48 15.61 -6.11
CA LEU A 185 0.84 16.64 -5.28
C LEU A 185 0.17 17.73 -6.12
N ASP A 186 0.78 18.13 -7.24
CA ASP A 186 0.17 19.04 -8.20
C ASP A 186 -1.14 18.47 -8.76
N ARG A 187 -1.17 17.17 -9.07
CA ARG A 187 -2.37 16.47 -9.54
C ARG A 187 -3.46 16.39 -8.47
N VAL A 188 -3.09 16.14 -7.22
CA VAL A 188 -4.00 16.17 -6.06
C VAL A 188 -4.66 17.55 -5.93
N ALA A 189 -3.86 18.62 -6.04
CA ALA A 189 -4.36 19.99 -5.98
C ALA A 189 -5.24 20.35 -7.18
N GLU A 190 -4.85 19.94 -8.40
CA GLU A 190 -5.63 20.14 -9.64
C GLU A 190 -7.04 19.58 -9.51
N LEU A 191 -7.17 18.38 -8.94
CA LEU A 191 -8.46 17.73 -8.71
C LEU A 191 -9.22 18.28 -7.50
N GLY A 192 -8.58 19.12 -6.67
CA GLY A 192 -9.19 19.69 -5.47
C GLY A 192 -9.48 18.64 -4.39
N ILE A 193 -8.61 17.64 -4.27
CA ILE A 193 -8.67 16.62 -3.23
C ILE A 193 -7.98 17.16 -1.97
N GLY A 194 -8.61 16.99 -0.81
CA GLY A 194 -8.01 17.34 0.48
C GLY A 194 -8.83 18.34 1.31
N PRO A 195 -8.19 19.10 2.21
CA PRO A 195 -6.76 19.49 2.17
C PRO A 195 -5.77 18.52 2.82
N GLY A 196 -6.24 17.49 3.54
CA GLY A 196 -5.35 16.59 4.29
C GLY A 196 -4.52 15.67 3.39
N ILE A 197 -3.21 15.63 3.60
CA ILE A 197 -2.30 14.71 2.91
C ILE A 197 -1.69 13.75 3.93
N GLU A 198 -1.86 12.46 3.66
CA GLU A 198 -1.25 11.36 4.38
C GLU A 198 -0.24 10.64 3.50
N ILE A 199 0.84 10.18 4.12
CA ILE A 199 1.89 9.43 3.44
C ILE A 199 2.18 8.10 4.13
N VAL A 200 2.57 7.10 3.34
CA VAL A 200 3.28 5.93 3.85
C VAL A 200 4.78 6.21 3.71
N ALA A 201 5.51 6.30 4.82
CA ALA A 201 6.92 6.72 4.80
C ALA A 201 7.79 5.83 3.90
N SER A 202 7.58 4.51 3.96
CA SER A 202 8.29 3.53 3.14
C SER A 202 7.96 3.60 1.65
N GLN A 203 6.88 4.29 1.27
CA GLN A 203 6.50 4.50 -0.12
C GLN A 203 7.15 5.75 -0.71
N VAL A 204 7.09 6.87 0.01
CA VAL A 204 7.44 8.18 -0.57
C VAL A 204 8.84 8.67 -0.25
N LEU A 205 9.46 8.21 0.85
CA LEU A 205 10.77 8.73 1.28
C LEU A 205 11.92 8.04 0.51
N PRO A 206 12.74 8.80 -0.26
CA PRO A 206 13.90 8.24 -0.96
C PRO A 206 14.98 7.71 -0.02
N THR A 207 15.07 8.27 1.19
CA THR A 207 16.08 7.92 2.21
C THR A 207 15.51 7.10 3.37
N TYR A 208 14.37 6.43 3.18
CA TYR A 208 13.66 5.69 4.22
C TYR A 208 14.60 4.81 5.08
N PRO A 209 14.48 4.84 6.43
CA PRO A 209 13.46 5.54 7.24
C PRO A 209 13.80 7.01 7.55
N LEU A 210 14.92 7.54 7.08
CA LEU A 210 15.33 8.92 7.33
C LEU A 210 14.56 9.89 6.44
N VAL A 211 14.28 11.07 6.98
CA VAL A 211 13.75 12.22 6.25
C VAL A 211 14.90 13.21 5.98
N SER A 212 15.36 13.30 4.73
CA SER A 212 16.43 14.22 4.33
C SER A 212 15.97 15.68 4.36
N ASP A 213 16.92 16.63 4.45
CA ASP A 213 16.63 18.07 4.38
C ASP A 213 16.12 18.48 2.98
N GLU A 214 16.59 17.79 1.95
CA GLU A 214 16.12 17.96 0.57
C GLU A 214 14.63 17.60 0.45
N PHE A 215 14.23 16.43 0.96
CA PHE A 215 12.82 16.02 0.94
C PHE A 215 11.94 16.98 1.73
N VAL A 216 12.42 17.49 2.87
CA VAL A 216 11.69 18.51 3.67
C VAL A 216 11.49 19.81 2.89
N THR A 217 12.47 20.20 2.08
CA THR A 217 12.37 21.39 1.24
C THR A 217 11.29 21.21 0.18
N THR A 218 11.30 20.08 -0.53
CA THR A 218 10.27 19.72 -1.52
C THR A 218 8.88 19.64 -0.89
N TRP A 219 8.77 18.94 0.24
CA TRP A 219 7.52 18.80 1.00
C TRP A 219 6.92 20.16 1.37
N ARG A 220 7.69 21.03 2.02
CA ARG A 220 7.21 22.35 2.45
C ARG A 220 6.85 23.24 1.26
N ALA A 221 7.64 23.20 0.19
CA ALA A 221 7.35 23.98 -1.01
C ALA A 221 6.02 23.57 -1.68
N ALA A 222 5.69 22.28 -1.71
CA ALA A 222 4.42 21.80 -2.23
C ALA A 222 3.24 22.20 -1.31
N PHE A 223 3.41 22.11 0.00
CA PHE A 223 2.39 22.47 0.98
C PHE A 223 2.11 23.99 0.99
N ASP A 224 3.15 24.82 0.95
CA ASP A 224 3.02 26.28 0.82
C ASP A 224 2.35 26.68 -0.50
N ARG A 225 2.64 25.94 -1.59
CA ARG A 225 2.08 26.18 -2.93
C ARG A 225 0.58 25.88 -3.01
N HIS A 226 0.16 24.78 -2.39
CA HIS A 226 -1.20 24.23 -2.55
C HIS A 226 -2.12 24.41 -1.35
N GLY A 227 -1.58 24.78 -0.18
CA GLY A 227 -2.35 24.95 1.05
C GLY A 227 -2.82 23.62 1.66
N PHE A 228 -1.97 22.58 1.59
CA PHE A 228 -2.25 21.28 2.19
C PHE A 228 -2.04 21.26 3.70
N ASP A 229 -2.71 20.33 4.38
CA ASP A 229 -2.55 20.04 5.81
C ASP A 229 -1.87 18.67 6.00
N GLU A 230 -0.92 18.55 6.94
CA GLU A 230 -0.33 17.26 7.31
C GLU A 230 -1.32 16.44 8.15
N SER A 231 -1.97 15.41 7.56
CA SER A 231 -3.02 14.66 8.27
C SER A 231 -2.46 13.48 9.08
N SER A 232 -1.72 12.57 8.45
CA SER A 232 -1.20 11.35 9.08
C SER A 232 0.14 10.91 8.47
N PHE A 233 1.09 10.52 9.32
CA PHE A 233 2.35 9.92 8.91
C PHE A 233 2.34 8.41 9.15
N GLY A 234 2.43 7.65 8.07
CA GLY A 234 2.43 6.20 8.12
C GLY A 234 3.80 5.60 8.47
N ALA A 235 3.94 5.11 9.71
CA ALA A 235 5.14 4.41 10.19
C ALA A 235 5.01 2.88 10.06
N ASN A 236 6.02 2.21 9.50
CA ASN A 236 6.09 0.76 9.39
C ASN A 236 7.33 0.22 10.13
N LEU A 237 7.34 -1.07 10.43
CA LEU A 237 8.48 -1.76 11.05
C LEU A 237 8.97 -2.87 10.12
N ASP A 238 10.17 -2.70 9.57
CA ASP A 238 10.79 -3.70 8.71
C ASP A 238 11.58 -4.71 9.55
N MET A 239 10.88 -5.41 10.44
CA MET A 239 11.44 -6.41 11.38
C MET A 239 12.41 -7.37 10.70
N GLY A 240 12.07 -7.78 9.47
CA GLY A 240 12.79 -8.73 8.65
C GLY A 240 13.79 -8.11 7.70
N ARG A 241 14.23 -6.86 7.89
CA ARG A 241 15.21 -6.21 7.01
C ARG A 241 16.51 -7.01 6.91
N ARG A 242 16.93 -7.68 7.97
CA ARG A 242 18.10 -8.57 8.00
C ARG A 242 17.73 -10.01 7.66
N ARG A 243 18.62 -10.74 6.98
CA ARG A 243 18.40 -12.14 6.56
C ARG A 243 18.71 -13.14 7.68
N ASP A 244 19.59 -12.74 8.58
CA ASP A 244 20.14 -13.59 9.63
C ASP A 244 19.35 -13.50 10.95
N ARG A 245 18.54 -12.45 11.15
CA ARG A 245 17.73 -12.24 12.35
C ARG A 245 16.63 -11.21 12.17
N ASP A 246 15.64 -11.26 13.06
CA ASP A 246 14.72 -10.14 13.27
C ASP A 246 15.39 -8.98 14.01
N MET A 247 14.79 -7.79 13.91
CA MET A 247 15.15 -6.67 14.77
C MET A 247 15.01 -7.04 16.26
N THR A 248 16.01 -6.64 17.04
CA THR A 248 15.94 -6.67 18.50
C THR A 248 14.97 -5.60 19.02
N PRO A 249 14.49 -5.68 20.28
CA PRO A 249 13.65 -4.64 20.87
C PRO A 249 14.26 -3.23 20.85
N ASP A 250 15.59 -3.12 20.92
CA ASP A 250 16.29 -1.82 20.81
C ASP A 250 16.31 -1.29 19.38
N GLU A 251 16.45 -2.17 18.40
CA GLU A 251 16.38 -1.80 16.98
C GLU A 251 14.94 -1.42 16.57
N GLU A 252 13.91 -2.12 17.08
CA GLU A 252 12.49 -1.78 16.87
C GLU A 252 12.17 -0.39 17.43
N PHE A 253 12.66 -0.10 18.65
CA PHE A 253 12.53 1.21 19.28
C PHE A 253 13.24 2.30 18.48
N GLU A 254 14.51 2.09 18.12
CA GLU A 254 15.31 3.09 17.41
C GLU A 254 14.75 3.39 16.02
N PHE A 255 14.29 2.36 15.29
CA PHE A 255 13.66 2.52 13.99
C PHE A 255 12.37 3.35 14.08
N SER A 256 11.53 3.06 15.09
CA SER A 256 10.30 3.84 15.36
C SER A 256 10.62 5.28 15.75
N ARG A 257 11.63 5.49 16.61
CA ARG A 257 12.08 6.82 17.06
C ARG A 257 12.50 7.69 15.87
N VAL A 258 13.27 7.13 14.93
CA VAL A 258 13.69 7.83 13.70
C VAL A 258 12.49 8.24 12.86
N LEU A 259 11.50 7.36 12.70
CA LEU A 259 10.26 7.68 11.96
C LEU A 259 9.46 8.80 12.64
N PHE A 260 9.40 8.81 13.97
CA PHE A 260 8.67 9.85 14.73
C PHE A 260 9.36 11.21 14.59
N GLU A 261 10.69 11.25 14.65
CA GLU A 261 11.47 12.46 14.39
C GLU A 261 11.26 12.95 12.95
N GLY A 262 11.20 12.03 11.98
CA GLY A 262 10.85 12.32 10.60
C GLY A 262 9.45 12.93 10.46
N ALA A 263 8.44 12.35 11.12
CA ALA A 263 7.07 12.87 11.14
C ALA A 263 7.02 14.30 11.68
N LYS A 264 7.66 14.57 12.83
CA LYS A 264 7.73 15.92 13.41
C LYS A 264 8.48 16.90 12.51
N LYS A 265 9.55 16.46 11.83
CA LYS A 265 10.33 17.29 10.91
C LYS A 265 9.49 17.78 9.71
N LEU A 266 8.60 16.92 9.23
CA LEU A 266 7.65 17.21 8.15
C LEU A 266 6.40 17.97 8.62
N GLY A 267 6.14 18.06 9.93
CA GLY A 267 5.02 18.82 10.48
C GLY A 267 3.80 17.98 10.88
N PHE A 268 3.86 16.66 10.74
CA PHE A 268 2.72 15.80 11.07
C PHE A 268 2.39 15.82 12.58
N PRO A 269 1.10 15.90 12.95
CA PRO A 269 0.65 15.81 14.34
C PRO A 269 0.39 14.37 14.79
N LEU A 270 0.29 13.43 13.84
CA LEU A 270 -0.14 12.06 14.07
C LEU A 270 0.76 11.09 13.31
N VAL A 271 1.12 10.00 14.01
CA VAL A 271 1.79 8.83 13.42
C VAL A 271 0.85 7.64 13.50
N ARG A 272 0.51 7.08 12.34
CA ARG A 272 -0.18 5.79 12.25
C ARG A 272 0.84 4.68 12.48
N ILE A 273 0.72 4.00 13.62
CA ILE A 273 1.63 2.93 14.05
C ILE A 273 1.07 1.56 13.67
N GLN A 274 1.97 0.61 13.39
CA GLN A 274 1.61 -0.77 13.02
C GLN A 274 1.87 -1.80 14.14
N SER A 275 2.43 -1.37 15.27
CA SER A 275 2.74 -2.22 16.42
C SER A 275 2.27 -1.54 17.71
N ALA A 276 1.39 -2.21 18.45
CA ALA A 276 0.91 -1.78 19.75
C ALA A 276 1.47 -2.64 20.90
N LYS A 277 2.69 -3.17 20.74
CA LYS A 277 3.35 -3.98 21.78
C LYS A 277 3.54 -3.13 23.06
N PRO A 278 3.14 -3.62 24.25
CA PRO A 278 3.18 -2.83 25.49
C PRO A 278 4.57 -2.25 25.80
N ASP A 279 5.62 -3.06 25.72
CA ASP A 279 6.98 -2.62 26.05
C ASP A 279 7.54 -1.61 25.05
N LEU A 280 7.17 -1.73 23.77
CA LEU A 280 7.54 -0.76 22.75
C LEU A 280 6.83 0.57 23.00
N LEU A 281 5.50 0.56 23.19
CA LEU A 281 4.72 1.77 23.46
C LEU A 281 5.19 2.47 24.72
N LYS A 282 5.47 1.73 25.80
CA LYS A 282 6.02 2.29 27.04
C LYS A 282 7.33 3.05 26.83
N ARG A 283 8.18 2.60 25.90
CA ARG A 283 9.43 3.29 25.54
C ARG A 283 9.21 4.47 24.60
N LEU A 284 8.25 4.36 23.67
CA LEU A 284 7.98 5.38 22.66
C LEU A 284 7.12 6.55 23.17
N LEU A 285 6.27 6.35 24.18
CA LEU A 285 5.39 7.39 24.70
C LEU A 285 6.15 8.65 25.16
N PRO A 286 7.24 8.57 25.94
CA PRO A 286 8.02 9.77 26.30
C PRO A 286 8.57 10.54 25.08
N ILE A 287 8.90 9.82 23.99
CA ILE A 287 9.34 10.43 22.74
C ILE A 287 8.17 11.11 22.02
N ALA A 288 7.02 10.44 21.96
CA ALA A 288 5.80 11.00 21.38
C ALA A 288 5.35 12.26 22.13
N GLU A 289 5.43 12.29 23.46
CA GLU A 289 5.17 13.48 24.29
C GLU A 289 6.12 14.62 23.94
N GLN A 290 7.42 14.35 23.87
CA GLN A 290 8.43 15.37 23.52
C GLN A 290 8.22 15.94 22.12
N LEU A 291 7.80 15.10 21.16
CA LEU A 291 7.57 15.49 19.78
C LEU A 291 6.14 16.01 19.53
N GLU A 292 5.27 15.95 20.54
CA GLU A 292 3.83 16.29 20.45
C GLU A 292 3.10 15.48 19.38
N LEU A 293 3.36 14.17 19.34
CA LEU A 293 2.78 13.24 18.36
C LEU A 293 1.68 12.40 19.00
N THR A 294 0.55 12.32 18.31
CA THR A 294 -0.48 11.30 18.57
C THR A 294 -0.07 10.00 17.88
N LEU A 295 -0.13 8.88 18.59
CA LEU A 295 0.14 7.54 18.06
C LEU A 295 -1.18 6.80 17.88
N ALA A 296 -1.54 6.50 16.64
CA ALA A 296 -2.79 5.86 16.31
C ALA A 296 -2.55 4.46 15.72
N TYR A 297 -3.04 3.41 16.38
CA TYR A 297 -2.96 2.04 15.86
C TYR A 297 -4.09 1.79 14.87
N GLU A 298 -3.77 1.30 13.67
CA GLU A 298 -4.76 0.99 12.65
C GLU A 298 -5.50 -0.31 12.97
N ILE A 299 -6.83 -0.24 13.06
CA ILE A 299 -7.70 -1.41 13.14
C ILE A 299 -8.04 -1.82 11.72
N HIS A 300 -7.21 -2.66 11.11
CA HIS A 300 -7.34 -3.09 9.72
C HIS A 300 -8.38 -4.21 9.54
N ALA A 301 -9.02 -4.28 8.37
CA ALA A 301 -9.86 -5.41 7.99
C ALA A 301 -9.15 -6.78 8.13
N PRO A 302 -9.89 -7.88 8.38
CA PRO A 302 -11.35 -7.95 8.50
C PRO A 302 -11.86 -7.62 9.92
N MET A 303 -11.01 -7.09 10.79
CA MET A 303 -11.32 -6.89 12.21
C MET A 303 -12.04 -5.56 12.45
N GLY A 304 -12.97 -5.57 13.41
CA GLY A 304 -13.61 -4.38 13.96
C GLY A 304 -13.03 -3.96 15.31
N PRO A 305 -13.52 -2.85 15.88
CA PRO A 305 -13.01 -2.29 17.14
C PRO A 305 -13.26 -3.17 18.37
N ASN A 306 -14.17 -4.14 18.27
CA ASN A 306 -14.50 -5.09 19.34
C ASN A 306 -13.88 -6.49 19.14
N ALA A 307 -13.03 -6.68 18.12
CA ALA A 307 -12.32 -7.93 17.93
C ALA A 307 -11.40 -8.24 19.14
N PRO A 308 -11.25 -9.52 19.56
CA PRO A 308 -10.48 -9.88 20.75
C PRO A 308 -9.04 -9.34 20.77
N GLU A 309 -8.39 -9.23 19.61
CA GLU A 309 -7.06 -8.67 19.47
C GLU A 309 -7.04 -7.15 19.70
N ILE A 310 -8.07 -6.43 19.25
CA ILE A 310 -8.20 -4.98 19.51
C ILE A 310 -8.55 -4.71 20.98
N MET A 311 -9.37 -5.58 21.60
CA MET A 311 -9.63 -5.50 23.03
C MET A 311 -8.35 -5.59 23.86
N LYS A 312 -7.39 -6.46 23.49
CA LYS A 312 -6.08 -6.51 24.13
C LYS A 312 -5.29 -5.21 23.96
N VAL A 313 -5.36 -4.57 22.79
CA VAL A 313 -4.71 -3.26 22.58
C VAL A 313 -5.36 -2.20 23.47
N ARG A 314 -6.68 -2.22 23.63
CA ARG A 314 -7.42 -1.31 24.53
C ARG A 314 -7.01 -1.51 25.98
N GLU A 315 -6.83 -2.74 26.46
CA GLU A 315 -6.30 -3.03 27.81
C GLU A 315 -4.90 -2.45 28.02
N VAL A 316 -4.04 -2.51 26.98
CA VAL A 316 -2.71 -1.87 27.01
C VAL A 316 -2.85 -0.36 27.10
N TYR A 317 -3.76 0.25 26.34
CA TYR A 317 -3.99 1.70 26.36
C TYR A 317 -4.53 2.16 27.71
N GLU A 318 -5.48 1.42 28.30
CA GLU A 318 -5.98 1.68 29.66
C GLU A 318 -4.86 1.59 30.72
N THR A 319 -3.93 0.65 30.55
CA THR A 319 -2.78 0.50 31.46
C THR A 319 -1.78 1.65 31.33
N LEU A 320 -1.54 2.10 30.09
CA LEU A 320 -0.59 3.19 29.81
C LEU A 320 -1.18 4.58 30.10
N ASP A 321 -2.51 4.71 30.08
CA ASP A 321 -3.29 5.91 30.42
C ASP A 321 -2.70 7.20 29.81
N SER A 322 -2.50 7.18 28.49
CA SER A 322 -1.95 8.32 27.75
C SER A 322 -2.97 8.90 26.78
N PRO A 323 -3.17 10.23 26.75
CA PRO A 323 -4.07 10.87 25.79
C PRO A 323 -3.53 10.85 24.36
N LEU A 324 -2.25 10.50 24.17
CA LEU A 324 -1.60 10.42 22.87
C LEU A 324 -1.89 9.10 22.14
N LEU A 325 -2.48 8.11 22.82
CA LEU A 325 -2.84 6.83 22.21
C LEU A 325 -4.25 6.87 21.64
N GLY A 326 -4.44 6.22 20.50
CA GLY A 326 -5.76 6.03 19.92
C GLY A 326 -5.71 5.12 18.69
N PHE A 327 -6.76 5.18 17.89
CA PHE A 327 -6.95 4.28 16.76
C PHE A 327 -7.12 5.05 15.44
N VAL A 328 -6.73 4.39 14.36
CA VAL A 328 -7.17 4.72 13.00
C VAL A 328 -8.27 3.74 12.63
N ALA A 329 -9.45 4.27 12.29
CA ALA A 329 -10.56 3.45 11.81
C ALA A 329 -10.40 3.16 10.32
N ASP A 330 -10.57 1.89 9.93
CA ASP A 330 -10.50 1.41 8.55
C ASP A 330 -11.88 0.94 8.10
N PHE A 331 -12.48 1.64 7.12
CA PHE A 331 -13.83 1.31 6.64
C PHE A 331 -13.94 0.05 5.79
N SER A 332 -12.82 -0.55 5.36
CA SER A 332 -12.85 -1.87 4.74
C SER A 332 -13.20 -2.99 5.74
N SER A 333 -13.28 -2.68 7.05
CA SER A 333 -13.80 -3.61 8.06
C SER A 333 -15.33 -3.72 8.04
N THR A 334 -16.06 -2.74 7.49
CA THR A 334 -17.53 -2.62 7.57
C THR A 334 -18.23 -2.80 6.23
N MET A 335 -17.74 -3.71 5.40
CA MET A 335 -18.30 -3.93 4.06
C MET A 335 -19.58 -4.77 4.13
N HIS A 336 -20.55 -4.50 3.25
CA HIS A 336 -21.78 -5.28 3.08
C HIS A 336 -21.80 -6.13 1.80
N ALA A 337 -20.79 -5.97 0.95
CA ALA A 337 -20.53 -6.84 -0.20
C ALA A 337 -19.03 -6.91 -0.51
N MET A 338 -18.62 -7.88 -1.33
CA MET A 338 -17.29 -7.83 -1.95
C MET A 338 -17.24 -6.76 -3.05
N SER A 339 -16.10 -6.09 -3.19
CA SER A 339 -16.00 -4.94 -4.10
C SER A 339 -16.08 -5.33 -5.58
N PRO A 340 -16.74 -4.51 -6.43
CA PRO A 340 -16.83 -4.77 -7.87
C PRO A 340 -15.46 -4.91 -8.55
N THR A 341 -14.46 -4.13 -8.12
CA THR A 341 -13.07 -4.21 -8.60
C THR A 341 -12.47 -5.60 -8.39
N LEU A 342 -12.61 -6.19 -7.19
CA LEU A 342 -12.21 -7.57 -6.92
C LEU A 342 -12.97 -8.54 -7.82
N LEU A 343 -14.30 -8.39 -7.92
CA LEU A 343 -15.15 -9.28 -8.73
C LEU A 343 -14.76 -9.26 -10.22
N ARG A 344 -14.34 -8.11 -10.77
CA ARG A 344 -13.79 -8.02 -12.14
C ARG A 344 -12.45 -8.73 -12.27
N ALA A 345 -11.55 -8.60 -11.29
CA ALA A 345 -10.24 -9.23 -11.32
C ALA A 345 -10.35 -10.76 -11.30
N VAL A 346 -11.20 -11.31 -10.43
CA VAL A 346 -11.39 -12.77 -10.32
C VAL A 346 -12.11 -13.37 -11.54
N ARG A 347 -13.02 -12.62 -12.20
CA ARG A 347 -13.57 -12.99 -13.52
C ARG A 347 -12.50 -13.10 -14.59
N ARG A 348 -11.59 -12.11 -14.65
CA ARG A 348 -10.46 -12.10 -15.59
C ARG A 348 -9.52 -13.29 -15.39
N ALA A 349 -9.38 -13.76 -14.14
CA ALA A 349 -8.64 -14.97 -13.80
C ALA A 349 -9.35 -16.28 -14.21
N GLY A 350 -10.64 -16.20 -14.58
CA GLY A 350 -11.41 -17.30 -15.16
C GLY A 350 -12.54 -17.83 -14.28
N LEU A 351 -12.93 -17.12 -13.21
CA LEU A 351 -14.12 -17.47 -12.42
C LEU A 351 -15.40 -17.07 -13.14
N ASP A 352 -16.36 -17.99 -13.17
CA ASP A 352 -17.70 -17.74 -13.70
C ASP A 352 -18.64 -17.16 -12.63
N ASP A 353 -19.86 -16.82 -13.04
CA ASP A 353 -20.83 -16.18 -12.14
C ASP A 353 -21.25 -17.10 -10.97
N GLU A 354 -21.33 -18.41 -11.20
CA GLU A 354 -21.62 -19.39 -10.12
C GLU A 354 -20.53 -19.36 -9.04
N ALA A 355 -19.25 -19.29 -9.44
CA ALA A 355 -18.15 -19.20 -8.49
C ALA A 355 -18.12 -17.88 -7.73
N ILE A 356 -18.57 -16.78 -8.36
CA ILE A 356 -18.64 -15.45 -7.76
C ILE A 356 -19.78 -15.37 -6.74
N GLU A 357 -20.94 -15.92 -7.08
CA GLU A 357 -22.05 -16.08 -6.12
C GLU A 357 -21.61 -16.92 -4.93
N ARG A 358 -20.87 -18.01 -5.18
CA ARG A 358 -20.35 -18.87 -4.11
C ARG A 358 -19.32 -18.14 -3.24
N LEU A 359 -18.40 -17.38 -3.84
CA LEU A 359 -17.40 -16.59 -3.13
C LEU A 359 -18.06 -15.60 -2.16
N GLN A 360 -19.06 -14.85 -2.65
CA GLN A 360 -19.80 -13.88 -1.82
C GLN A 360 -20.62 -14.57 -0.73
N ALA A 361 -21.25 -15.70 -1.03
CA ALA A 361 -22.01 -16.47 -0.03
C ALA A 361 -21.09 -16.95 1.11
N ILE A 362 -19.89 -17.45 0.79
CA ILE A 362 -18.90 -17.86 1.79
C ILE A 362 -18.42 -16.66 2.60
N TRP A 363 -18.16 -15.53 1.95
CA TRP A 363 -17.73 -14.29 2.59
C TRP A 363 -18.74 -13.79 3.63
N SER A 364 -20.05 -13.87 3.33
CA SER A 364 -21.13 -13.42 4.22
C SER A 364 -21.38 -14.31 5.45
N THR A 365 -20.69 -15.45 5.59
CA THR A 365 -20.86 -16.35 6.74
C THR A 365 -20.10 -15.84 7.96
N ASP A 366 -20.49 -16.21 9.18
CA ASP A 366 -19.71 -15.89 10.40
C ASP A 366 -18.47 -16.77 10.61
N ALA A 367 -18.10 -17.59 9.63
CA ALA A 367 -16.93 -18.47 9.71
C ALA A 367 -15.63 -17.66 9.82
N SER A 368 -14.60 -18.23 10.44
CA SER A 368 -13.29 -17.59 10.49
C SER A 368 -12.71 -17.42 9.10
N MET A 369 -11.82 -16.44 8.93
CA MET A 369 -11.15 -16.19 7.65
C MET A 369 -10.49 -17.46 7.07
N ARG A 370 -9.87 -18.28 7.93
CA ARG A 370 -9.27 -19.55 7.50
C ARG A 370 -10.31 -20.53 6.97
N GLU A 371 -11.43 -20.68 7.65
CA GLU A 371 -12.51 -21.58 7.24
C GLU A 371 -13.14 -21.12 5.92
N ARG A 372 -13.39 -19.81 5.75
CA ARG A 372 -13.88 -19.23 4.48
C ARG A 372 -12.91 -19.51 3.32
N GLN A 373 -11.61 -19.33 3.54
CA GLN A 373 -10.58 -19.65 2.54
C GLN A 373 -10.54 -21.14 2.20
N GLU A 374 -10.53 -22.02 3.21
CA GLU A 374 -10.53 -23.47 3.02
C GLU A 374 -11.76 -23.94 2.25
N GLU A 375 -12.95 -23.39 2.57
CA GLU A 375 -14.20 -23.71 1.88
C GLU A 375 -14.17 -23.28 0.41
N PHE A 376 -13.72 -22.05 0.12
CA PHE A 376 -13.66 -21.58 -1.26
C PHE A 376 -12.62 -22.34 -2.08
N ILE A 377 -11.44 -22.61 -1.52
CA ILE A 377 -10.42 -23.46 -2.15
C ILE A 377 -10.97 -24.87 -2.42
N GLY A 378 -11.71 -25.44 -1.47
CA GLY A 378 -12.37 -26.74 -1.62
C GLY A 378 -13.40 -26.72 -2.76
N TYR A 379 -14.22 -25.67 -2.84
CA TYR A 379 -15.18 -25.47 -3.92
C TYR A 379 -14.51 -25.39 -5.29
N LEU A 380 -13.44 -24.59 -5.45
CA LEU A 380 -12.71 -24.46 -6.71
C LEU A 380 -12.09 -25.78 -7.16
N ARG A 381 -11.44 -26.49 -6.24
CA ARG A 381 -10.87 -27.82 -6.53
C ARG A 381 -11.95 -28.83 -6.93
N GLY A 382 -13.13 -28.75 -6.33
CA GLY A 382 -14.28 -29.57 -6.71
C GLY A 382 -14.82 -29.29 -8.12
N ARG A 383 -14.44 -28.16 -8.73
CA ARG A 383 -14.77 -27.76 -10.11
C ARG A 383 -13.57 -27.89 -11.07
N ASP A 384 -12.53 -28.64 -10.69
CA ASP A 384 -11.28 -28.78 -11.43
C ASP A 384 -10.61 -27.43 -11.77
N PHE A 385 -10.88 -26.39 -10.98
CA PHE A 385 -10.24 -25.09 -11.10
C PHE A 385 -9.02 -25.04 -10.18
N ASP A 386 -7.84 -24.75 -10.74
CA ASP A 386 -6.61 -24.54 -9.97
C ASP A 386 -6.66 -23.18 -9.24
N PRO A 387 -6.77 -23.15 -7.90
CA PRO A 387 -6.79 -21.90 -7.14
C PRO A 387 -5.53 -21.05 -7.33
N GLY A 388 -4.40 -21.67 -7.70
CA GLY A 388 -3.16 -20.95 -8.00
C GLY A 388 -3.30 -19.93 -9.14
N ARG A 389 -4.29 -20.10 -10.03
CA ARG A 389 -4.62 -19.14 -11.08
C ARG A 389 -5.13 -17.79 -10.54
N LEU A 390 -5.67 -17.77 -9.33
CA LEU A 390 -6.13 -16.54 -8.68
C LEU A 390 -4.97 -15.78 -8.03
N GLY A 391 -3.77 -16.37 -7.96
CA GLY A 391 -2.62 -15.74 -7.32
C GLY A 391 -2.93 -15.29 -5.89
N SER A 392 -2.58 -14.05 -5.56
CA SER A 392 -2.87 -13.43 -4.26
C SER A 392 -4.35 -13.10 -4.05
N PHE A 393 -5.18 -13.02 -5.11
CA PHE A 393 -6.58 -12.57 -5.00
C PHE A 393 -7.42 -13.45 -4.07
N ALA A 394 -7.21 -14.78 -4.10
CA ALA A 394 -7.95 -15.70 -3.24
C ALA A 394 -7.70 -15.44 -1.74
N HIS A 395 -6.50 -15.00 -1.38
CA HIS A 395 -6.18 -14.64 0.01
C HIS A 395 -6.62 -13.22 0.36
N LEU A 396 -6.41 -12.26 -0.55
CA LEU A 396 -6.76 -10.86 -0.34
C LEU A 396 -8.28 -10.64 -0.21
N ALA A 397 -9.08 -11.40 -0.95
CA ALA A 397 -10.54 -11.29 -0.96
C ALA A 397 -11.21 -11.41 0.42
N PHE A 398 -10.64 -12.18 1.35
CA PHE A 398 -11.19 -12.34 2.70
C PHE A 398 -10.45 -11.53 3.77
N ASN A 399 -9.25 -11.03 3.47
CA ASN A 399 -8.45 -10.23 4.39
C ASN A 399 -8.75 -8.73 4.28
N MET A 400 -9.12 -8.27 3.09
CA MET A 400 -9.37 -6.86 2.82
C MET A 400 -10.88 -6.51 2.87
N HIS A 401 -11.76 -7.52 2.99
CA HIS A 401 -13.21 -7.33 3.02
C HIS A 401 -13.80 -7.80 4.34
N GLY A 402 -13.83 -6.92 5.34
CA GLY A 402 -14.50 -7.17 6.62
C GLY A 402 -16.03 -7.09 6.51
N HIS A 403 -16.72 -7.56 7.53
CA HIS A 403 -18.19 -7.64 7.60
C HIS A 403 -18.69 -7.27 9.00
N VAL A 404 -18.10 -6.22 9.58
CA VAL A 404 -18.45 -5.68 10.91
C VAL A 404 -19.58 -4.66 10.77
N ASP A 405 -20.45 -4.56 11.78
CA ASP A 405 -21.48 -3.53 11.81
C ASP A 405 -20.82 -2.13 11.96
N PRO A 406 -21.09 -1.15 11.06
CA PRO A 406 -20.51 0.18 11.14
C PRO A 406 -20.78 0.92 12.47
N HIS A 407 -21.84 0.56 13.19
CA HIS A 407 -22.16 1.17 14.49
C HIS A 407 -21.16 0.80 15.59
N GLU A 408 -20.38 -0.28 15.45
CA GLU A 408 -19.34 -0.64 16.42
C GLU A 408 -18.26 0.43 16.57
N TRP A 409 -18.05 1.29 15.56
CA TRP A 409 -17.14 2.43 15.67
C TRP A 409 -17.55 3.43 16.75
N ALA A 410 -18.85 3.52 17.06
CA ALA A 410 -19.35 4.40 18.12
C ALA A 410 -18.81 4.00 19.51
N ASP A 411 -18.50 2.71 19.72
CA ASP A 411 -18.01 2.20 21.01
C ASP A 411 -16.65 2.77 21.41
N ILE A 412 -15.84 3.19 20.43
CA ILE A 412 -14.50 3.74 20.64
C ILE A 412 -14.31 5.14 20.05
N MET A 413 -15.38 5.83 19.66
CA MET A 413 -15.31 7.12 18.95
C MET A 413 -14.34 8.15 19.58
N PRO A 414 -14.28 8.34 20.93
CA PRO A 414 -13.32 9.27 21.54
C PRO A 414 -11.84 8.88 21.37
N GLN A 415 -11.57 7.61 21.07
CA GLN A 415 -10.24 7.05 20.84
C GLN A 415 -9.85 7.07 19.37
N ILE A 416 -10.79 7.32 18.44
CA ILE A 416 -10.47 7.43 17.00
C ILE A 416 -9.80 8.78 16.74
N LYS A 417 -8.56 8.75 16.25
CA LYS A 417 -7.73 9.95 16.00
C LYS A 417 -7.65 10.30 14.52
N HIS A 418 -7.84 9.31 13.66
CA HIS A 418 -7.78 9.43 12.20
C HIS A 418 -8.68 8.37 11.56
N VAL A 419 -9.08 8.56 10.32
CA VAL A 419 -9.89 7.59 9.58
C VAL A 419 -9.27 7.33 8.21
N HIS A 420 -9.05 6.06 7.91
CA HIS A 420 -8.87 5.60 6.55
C HIS A 420 -10.25 5.30 5.96
N ALA A 421 -10.75 6.24 5.16
CA ALA A 421 -11.97 6.10 4.37
C ALA A 421 -11.67 5.17 3.19
N LYS A 422 -11.42 3.89 3.50
CA LYS A 422 -11.08 2.86 2.52
C LYS A 422 -12.23 2.60 1.57
N PHE A 423 -11.91 2.43 0.30
CA PHE A 423 -12.89 2.10 -0.74
C PHE A 423 -12.22 1.42 -1.92
N TYR A 424 -13.03 0.82 -2.79
CA TYR A 424 -12.53 0.01 -3.89
C TYR A 424 -13.05 0.44 -5.25
N ASP A 425 -14.25 1.03 -5.30
CA ASP A 425 -14.88 1.47 -6.54
C ASP A 425 -15.84 2.64 -6.27
N ILE A 426 -16.09 3.48 -7.28
CA ILE A 426 -17.19 4.45 -7.26
C ILE A 426 -17.96 4.29 -8.56
N ASP A 427 -19.23 3.90 -8.46
CA ASP A 427 -20.06 3.62 -9.62
C ASP A 427 -20.51 4.89 -10.35
N ASP A 428 -21.21 4.69 -11.48
CA ASP A 428 -21.70 5.79 -12.32
C ASP A 428 -22.75 6.68 -11.63
N SER A 429 -23.32 6.23 -10.52
CA SER A 429 -24.24 7.02 -9.68
C SER A 429 -23.51 7.78 -8.55
N GLY A 430 -22.19 7.67 -8.48
CA GLY A 430 -21.36 8.31 -7.47
C GLY A 430 -21.40 7.60 -6.11
N GLN A 431 -21.81 6.32 -6.06
CA GLN A 431 -21.87 5.54 -4.82
C GLN A 431 -20.71 4.55 -4.71
N GLU A 432 -20.32 4.23 -3.49
CA GLU A 432 -19.45 3.08 -3.19
C GLU A 432 -20.35 1.84 -3.01
N PRO A 433 -20.28 0.81 -3.89
CA PRO A 433 -21.27 -0.27 -3.88
C PRO A 433 -21.16 -1.29 -2.74
N ALA A 434 -20.02 -1.35 -2.05
CA ALA A 434 -19.64 -2.36 -1.07
C ALA A 434 -19.53 -1.83 0.37
N ILE A 435 -19.46 -0.51 0.57
CA ILE A 435 -19.36 0.17 1.86
C ILE A 435 -20.42 1.28 1.94
N ASP A 436 -21.26 1.24 2.98
CA ASP A 436 -22.30 2.25 3.22
C ASP A 436 -21.70 3.54 3.82
N TYR A 437 -21.17 4.39 2.92
CA TYR A 437 -20.64 5.71 3.28
C TYR A 437 -21.66 6.63 3.94
N PRO A 438 -22.91 6.74 3.44
CA PRO A 438 -23.95 7.51 4.12
C PRO A 438 -24.14 7.13 5.60
N GLU A 439 -24.22 5.84 5.92
CA GLU A 439 -24.38 5.40 7.32
C GLU A 439 -23.11 5.65 8.14
N LEU A 440 -21.91 5.41 7.60
CA LEU A 440 -20.66 5.73 8.29
C LEU A 440 -20.54 7.22 8.61
N VAL A 441 -20.93 8.09 7.67
CA VAL A 441 -20.93 9.54 7.90
C VAL A 441 -21.85 9.87 9.07
N LYS A 442 -23.05 9.30 9.11
CA LYS A 442 -23.99 9.49 10.22
C LYS A 442 -23.41 9.04 11.56
N VAL A 443 -22.85 7.82 11.64
CA VAL A 443 -22.24 7.28 12.87
C VAL A 443 -21.14 8.21 13.41
N PHE A 444 -20.26 8.71 12.55
CA PHE A 444 -19.15 9.57 12.97
C PHE A 444 -19.56 11.00 13.30
N VAL A 445 -20.56 11.54 12.59
CA VAL A 445 -21.14 12.85 12.90
C VAL A 445 -21.82 12.82 14.27
N GLU A 446 -22.68 11.84 14.52
CA GLU A 446 -23.39 11.63 15.79
C GLU A 446 -22.41 11.33 16.93
N GLY A 447 -21.35 10.55 16.64
CA GLY A 447 -20.27 10.26 17.57
C GLY A 447 -19.35 11.45 17.89
N GLY A 448 -19.49 12.57 17.17
CA GLY A 448 -18.75 13.80 17.45
C GLY A 448 -17.32 13.84 16.91
N TYR A 449 -16.99 12.99 15.92
CA TYR A 449 -15.66 13.00 15.28
C TYR A 449 -15.41 14.30 14.50
N ARG A 450 -14.19 14.87 14.62
CA ARG A 450 -13.80 16.15 14.00
C ARG A 450 -12.42 16.13 13.29
N GLY A 451 -11.81 14.95 13.13
CA GLY A 451 -10.47 14.80 12.53
C GLY A 451 -10.50 14.74 11.00
N TYR A 452 -9.59 13.95 10.41
CA TYR A 452 -9.53 13.71 8.97
C TYR A 452 -10.12 12.34 8.59
N TRP A 453 -10.90 12.34 7.51
CA TRP A 453 -11.16 11.15 6.72
C TRP A 453 -10.23 11.16 5.49
N SER A 454 -9.15 10.39 5.57
CA SER A 454 -8.25 10.16 4.44
C SER A 454 -8.82 9.09 3.53
N SER A 455 -9.18 9.47 2.30
CA SER A 455 -9.49 8.52 1.25
C SER A 455 -8.30 7.59 0.98
N GLU A 456 -8.57 6.29 1.02
CA GLU A 456 -7.58 5.25 0.76
C GLU A 456 -8.13 4.25 -0.25
N TRP A 457 -7.74 4.42 -1.52
CA TRP A 457 -8.20 3.52 -2.58
C TRP A 457 -7.38 2.22 -2.59
N GLU A 458 -7.98 1.13 -2.11
CA GLU A 458 -7.38 -0.21 -2.11
C GLU A 458 -7.69 -1.01 -3.39
N GLY A 459 -8.44 -0.43 -4.32
CA GLY A 459 -8.71 -1.06 -5.62
C GLY A 459 -7.45 -1.34 -6.45
N HIS A 460 -6.33 -0.64 -6.21
CA HIS A 460 -5.04 -0.91 -6.87
C HIS A 460 -4.51 -2.33 -6.60
N ALA A 461 -4.98 -3.01 -5.56
CA ALA A 461 -4.66 -4.41 -5.31
C ALA A 461 -5.25 -5.36 -6.37
N PHE A 462 -6.31 -4.92 -7.07
CA PHE A 462 -7.12 -5.72 -7.99
C PHE A 462 -7.19 -5.16 -9.42
N ALA A 463 -7.10 -3.84 -9.58
CA ALA A 463 -7.11 -3.16 -10.86
C ALA A 463 -5.72 -3.22 -11.53
N GLU A 464 -5.69 -3.32 -12.85
CA GLU A 464 -4.43 -3.19 -13.61
C GLU A 464 -4.02 -1.71 -13.75
N LEU A 465 -2.70 -1.46 -13.86
CA LEU A 465 -2.17 -0.10 -14.01
C LEU A 465 -2.82 0.59 -15.23
N GLY A 466 -3.36 1.79 -15.03
CA GLY A 466 -4.05 2.55 -16.07
C GLY A 466 -5.47 2.08 -16.40
N GLU A 467 -6.02 1.07 -15.70
CA GLU A 467 -7.43 0.68 -15.82
C GLU A 467 -8.37 1.79 -15.36
N VAL A 468 -7.96 2.53 -14.32
CA VAL A 468 -8.67 3.68 -13.76
C VAL A 468 -7.66 4.77 -13.35
N ASP A 469 -8.11 6.03 -13.26
CA ASP A 469 -7.36 7.09 -12.58
C ASP A 469 -7.77 7.08 -11.09
N PRO A 470 -6.88 6.65 -10.17
CA PRO A 470 -7.25 6.51 -8.76
C PRO A 470 -7.55 7.85 -8.09
N LEU A 471 -6.92 8.95 -8.54
CA LEU A 471 -7.16 10.26 -7.95
C LEU A 471 -8.53 10.80 -8.36
N VAL A 472 -9.01 10.47 -9.57
CA VAL A 472 -10.39 10.75 -9.97
C VAL A 472 -11.38 9.95 -9.12
N LEU A 473 -11.09 8.69 -8.79
CA LEU A 473 -11.93 7.90 -7.88
C LEU A 473 -11.95 8.49 -6.46
N VAL A 474 -10.79 8.88 -5.92
CA VAL A 474 -10.69 9.60 -4.64
C VAL A 474 -11.53 10.87 -4.67
N ARG A 475 -11.44 11.63 -5.77
CA ARG A 475 -12.22 12.86 -5.94
C ARG A 475 -13.73 12.61 -5.90
N ARG A 476 -14.21 11.56 -6.58
CA ARG A 476 -15.63 11.16 -6.55
C ARG A 476 -16.07 10.67 -5.17
N GLN A 477 -15.19 9.97 -4.44
CA GLN A 477 -15.48 9.57 -3.07
C GLN A 477 -15.62 10.80 -2.14
N HIS A 478 -14.80 11.85 -2.33
CA HIS A 478 -14.97 13.12 -1.61
C HIS A 478 -16.34 13.74 -1.88
N ASP A 479 -16.87 13.66 -3.12
CA ASP A 479 -18.23 14.12 -3.43
C ASP A 479 -19.29 13.31 -2.69
N LEU A 480 -19.17 11.98 -2.69
CA LEU A 480 -20.06 11.09 -1.96
C LEU A 480 -20.09 11.49 -0.47
N ILE A 481 -18.93 11.58 0.17
CA ILE A 481 -18.82 11.91 1.60
C ILE A 481 -19.42 13.30 1.88
N ARG A 482 -19.11 14.32 1.08
CA ARG A 482 -19.70 15.67 1.24
C ARG A 482 -21.21 15.65 1.10
N SER A 483 -21.73 14.98 0.08
CA SER A 483 -23.18 14.88 -0.13
C SER A 483 -23.88 14.22 1.06
N SER A 484 -23.29 13.18 1.64
CA SER A 484 -23.78 12.52 2.85
C SER A 484 -23.74 13.44 4.07
N MET A 485 -22.66 14.20 4.26
CA MET A 485 -22.56 15.18 5.36
C MET A 485 -23.63 16.27 5.25
N HIS A 486 -23.89 16.78 4.05
CA HIS A 486 -24.87 17.84 3.81
C HIS A 486 -26.30 17.32 3.92
N ALA A 487 -26.56 16.07 3.51
CA ALA A 487 -27.86 15.43 3.63
C ALA A 487 -28.32 15.27 5.09
N LEU A 488 -27.40 15.08 6.05
CA LEU A 488 -27.73 15.00 7.47
C LEU A 488 -28.19 16.35 8.08
N ARG A 489 -27.98 17.47 7.38
CA ARG A 489 -28.41 18.81 7.81
C ARG A 489 -29.72 19.27 7.19
N ALA A 490 -30.10 18.67 6.06
CA ALA A 490 -31.32 18.98 5.32
C ALA A 490 -32.54 18.35 6.02
#